data_AF-A0A9P3I9W6-F1
#
_entry.id   AF-A0A9P3I9W6-F1
#
_cell.length_a   1.000
_cell.length_b   1.000
_cell.length_c   1.000
_cell.angle_alpha   90.00
_cell.angle_beta   90.00
_cell.angle_gamma   90.00
#
_symmetry.space_group_name_H-M   'P 1'
#
loop_
_entity.id
_entity.type
_entity.pdbx_description
1 polymer ?
#
loop_
_entity_poly.entity_id
_entity_poly.type
_entity_poly.pdbx_seq_one_letter_code
_entity_poly.pdbx_strand_id
1 'polypeptide(L)'
;MAPRNIFLLAVVVPCLLTLPFAAFVAAQDDGGNSGGTYGGGTGGEGGYGGVACEPSSLPDYQYSVNLKAGSLILHWKVVNSTTVNFAAQALAGPAAAGWFAVGWSESSGKMVPGEAVIGNLPGGKMGAYSLGYYALDAVVPTTNFSIGRAGSDALLTKNSDKSFIMRFSRSINDGSVKVLLRGVNYMICAFSDGSQTLTPHPRTNLAFLSVDYSCPSSTGSSAGSSSQFNGSPSQPSSLPGYTWSVQLSKNAYVLHWAVNRDNTVSMAAQVATSGYIGVGFSKDGKMSNSDAAIGNLPPGTLANGAAVGPYYMGGHDLESVQPTALWSVSNTSVTTADGYTIMRFTRSMGMGQVPINAFGPNTIIWAYSPDGSTALADHRSNYGTATIDFVKGTVSAGHGSSTAAYIAHGVLLALAFALLMPLAILLARLLLADRPHGALLNPNSTAYIPTDANAYTNGNGNGNASPAQQQQQPAKNLRPLGFQLHRGIQLLALVVAVVGMIVIFVQVGSKGLSWKHGQVGLAAVILALLQGVVGFIRPDKSAPSRFKWLVAHCVIGATTIALAWAAIFLGIDLYHTKFMENVTWCYWVSGVCVGIFGLAYLVLVIPDSILSLTTPKHSGNTGKGSAGV
;
A
#
# COMPACT_ATOMS: atom_id res chain seq x y z
N MET A 1 -0.20 -14.86 56.56
CA MET A 1 0.24 -13.99 55.45
C MET A 1 -0.72 -14.16 54.28
N ALA A 2 -1.70 -13.26 54.16
CA ALA A 2 -2.73 -13.28 53.11
C ALA A 2 -2.14 -12.87 51.75
N PRO A 3 -2.60 -13.42 50.61
CA PRO A 3 -1.94 -13.19 49.34
C PRO A 3 -2.34 -11.83 48.76
N ARG A 4 -1.37 -10.92 48.68
CA ARG A 4 -1.46 -9.59 48.03
C ARG A 4 -1.81 -9.63 46.53
N ASN A 5 -1.99 -10.81 45.94
CA ASN A 5 -2.28 -11.00 44.51
C ASN A 5 -3.78 -11.03 44.16
N ILE A 6 -4.68 -11.12 45.14
CA ILE A 6 -6.14 -11.15 44.89
C ILE A 6 -6.69 -9.73 44.65
N PHE A 7 -6.08 -8.70 45.26
CA PHE A 7 -6.50 -7.31 45.09
C PHE A 7 -6.20 -6.74 43.70
N LEU A 8 -5.14 -7.20 43.02
CA LEU A 8 -4.84 -6.76 41.65
C LEU A 8 -5.87 -7.26 40.63
N LEU A 9 -6.47 -8.44 40.85
CA LEU A 9 -7.45 -9.02 39.92
C LEU A 9 -8.83 -8.34 40.00
N ALA A 10 -9.24 -7.87 41.18
CA ALA A 10 -10.52 -7.21 41.39
C ALA A 10 -10.52 -5.73 40.95
N VAL A 11 -9.35 -5.09 40.87
CA VAL A 11 -9.22 -3.68 40.50
C VAL A 11 -8.88 -3.51 39.01
N VAL A 12 -8.03 -4.37 38.43
CA VAL A 12 -7.52 -4.16 37.05
C VAL A 12 -8.51 -4.63 35.96
N VAL A 13 -9.33 -5.64 36.23
CA VAL A 13 -10.27 -6.19 35.23
C VAL A 13 -11.52 -5.33 35.04
N PRO A 14 -12.10 -4.69 36.09
CA PRO A 14 -13.17 -3.70 35.91
C PRO A 14 -12.67 -2.31 35.52
N CYS A 15 -11.48 -1.86 35.97
CA CYS A 15 -10.97 -0.51 35.66
C CYS A 15 -10.67 -0.27 34.16
N LEU A 16 -10.42 -1.33 33.38
CA LEU A 16 -10.21 -1.22 31.93
C LEU A 16 -11.52 -1.14 31.12
N LEU A 17 -12.68 -1.33 31.77
CA LEU A 17 -14.01 -1.35 31.13
C LEU A 17 -14.92 -0.19 31.56
N THR A 18 -14.43 0.76 32.38
CA THR A 18 -15.20 1.93 32.84
C THR A 18 -14.66 3.27 32.34
N LEU A 19 -13.78 3.31 31.34
CA LEU A 19 -13.50 4.57 30.65
C LEU A 19 -14.68 4.86 29.69
N PRO A 20 -15.49 5.91 29.95
CA PRO A 20 -16.60 6.24 29.08
C PRO A 20 -16.07 6.63 27.71
N PHE A 21 -16.68 6.04 26.69
CA PHE A 21 -16.46 6.21 25.24
C PHE A 21 -16.65 7.66 24.74
N ALA A 22 -16.83 8.63 25.64
CA ALA A 22 -17.17 10.03 25.35
C ALA A 22 -15.96 10.99 25.33
N ALA A 23 -14.75 10.56 25.70
CA ALA A 23 -13.62 11.47 25.90
C ALA A 23 -12.67 11.66 24.69
N PHE A 24 -12.96 11.10 23.50
CA PHE A 24 -12.04 11.17 22.35
C PHE A 24 -12.52 12.02 21.16
N VAL A 25 -13.64 12.73 21.30
CA VAL A 25 -14.24 13.53 20.19
C VAL A 25 -14.10 15.06 20.36
N ALA A 26 -13.53 15.57 21.45
CA ALA A 26 -13.34 17.01 21.63
C ALA A 26 -11.87 17.44 21.45
N ALA A 27 -11.49 17.77 20.21
CA ALA A 27 -10.44 18.74 19.89
C ALA A 27 -10.49 19.05 18.38
N GLN A 28 -11.28 20.07 18.02
CA GLN A 28 -11.26 20.75 16.74
C GLN A 28 -10.77 22.19 16.97
N ASP A 29 -9.88 22.62 16.07
CA ASP A 29 -9.28 23.94 15.84
C ASP A 29 -8.35 24.56 16.90
N ASP A 30 -7.11 24.82 16.51
CA ASP A 30 -6.67 26.18 16.18
C ASP A 30 -5.35 26.19 15.39
N GLY A 31 -5.26 27.12 14.43
CA GLY A 31 -4.13 27.30 13.52
C GLY A 31 -2.86 27.81 14.18
N GLY A 32 -1.72 27.58 13.50
CA GLY A 32 -0.42 28.10 13.95
C GLY A 32 0.71 27.73 13.01
N ASN A 33 0.95 28.61 12.02
CA ASN A 33 2.13 28.62 11.18
C ASN A 33 3.42 28.83 12.00
N SER A 34 4.49 28.10 11.67
CA SER A 34 5.92 28.52 11.61
C SER A 34 6.91 27.49 12.16
N GLY A 35 8.07 27.37 11.49
CA GLY A 35 9.31 26.84 12.08
C GLY A 35 9.84 25.58 11.40
N GLY A 36 10.78 25.75 10.46
CA GLY A 36 11.50 24.65 9.82
C GLY A 36 12.47 23.91 10.75
N THR A 37 12.82 22.68 10.38
CA THR A 37 14.14 22.11 10.66
C THR A 37 14.44 20.94 9.72
N TYR A 38 15.65 20.98 9.17
CA TYR A 38 16.34 19.87 8.50
C TYR A 38 16.47 18.65 9.44
N GLY A 39 16.46 17.44 8.87
CA GLY A 39 17.11 16.29 9.52
C GLY A 39 16.60 14.90 9.13
N GLY A 40 17.45 14.13 8.44
CA GLY A 40 17.63 12.69 8.71
C GLY A 40 16.65 11.72 8.07
N GLY A 41 17.09 11.06 6.99
CA GLY A 41 16.36 9.95 6.39
C GLY A 41 16.47 8.64 7.18
N THR A 42 15.57 7.71 6.89
CA THR A 42 15.80 6.27 6.89
C THR A 42 14.95 5.66 5.79
N GLY A 43 15.60 5.01 4.82
CA GLY A 43 14.96 4.26 3.76
C GLY A 43 14.44 2.94 4.29
N GLY A 44 13.24 2.57 3.85
CA GLY A 44 12.58 1.30 4.14
C GLY A 44 11.81 0.82 2.92
N GLU A 45 12.47 -0.07 2.19
CA GLU A 45 12.03 -1.09 1.23
C GLU A 45 10.53 -1.13 0.84
N GLY A 46 10.24 -0.85 -0.44
CA GLY A 46 8.97 -1.10 -1.12
C GLY A 46 9.22 -1.67 -2.53
N GLY A 47 8.48 -2.73 -2.89
CA GLY A 47 8.68 -3.58 -4.05
C GLY A 47 8.73 -2.85 -5.41
N TYR A 48 9.73 -3.23 -6.19
CA TYR A 48 10.12 -2.60 -7.46
C TYR A 48 9.45 -3.31 -8.64
N GLY A 49 8.47 -2.67 -9.27
CA GLY A 49 8.27 -2.85 -10.70
C GLY A 49 9.49 -2.26 -11.41
N GLY A 50 10.15 -3.04 -12.27
CA GLY A 50 11.30 -2.56 -13.04
C GLY A 50 10.95 -1.28 -13.81
N VAL A 51 11.91 -0.37 -13.94
CA VAL A 51 11.75 0.83 -14.76
C VAL A 51 11.61 0.42 -16.23
N ALA A 52 10.57 0.93 -16.89
CA ALA A 52 10.35 0.72 -18.30
C ALA A 52 11.58 1.19 -19.09
N CYS A 53 12.08 0.31 -19.93
CA CYS A 53 13.24 0.52 -20.77
C CYS A 53 12.82 1.05 -22.13
N GLU A 54 13.57 2.00 -22.64
CA GLU A 54 13.32 2.68 -23.91
C GLU A 54 14.18 2.03 -25.00
N PRO A 55 13.89 2.22 -26.30
CA PRO A 55 14.84 1.90 -27.36
C PRO A 55 16.17 2.64 -27.16
N SER A 56 17.28 1.97 -27.42
CA SER A 56 18.60 2.60 -27.33
C SER A 56 18.85 3.59 -28.47
N SER A 57 19.45 4.73 -28.16
CA SER A 57 19.97 5.68 -29.16
C SER A 57 21.33 5.26 -29.76
N LEU A 58 22.00 4.26 -29.17
CA LEU A 58 23.26 3.72 -29.68
C LEU A 58 22.98 2.54 -30.64
N PRO A 59 23.60 2.51 -31.84
CA PRO A 59 23.26 1.57 -32.92
C PRO A 59 23.50 0.09 -32.58
N ASP A 60 24.43 -0.22 -31.68
CA ASP A 60 24.77 -1.59 -31.30
C ASP A 60 23.96 -2.13 -30.11
N TYR A 61 23.08 -1.30 -29.54
CA TYR A 61 22.32 -1.60 -28.34
C TYR A 61 20.82 -1.56 -28.64
N GLN A 62 20.04 -2.35 -27.90
CA GLN A 62 18.62 -2.52 -28.17
C GLN A 62 17.76 -1.64 -27.27
N TYR A 63 18.11 -1.59 -25.99
CA TYR A 63 17.35 -0.90 -24.97
C TYR A 63 18.22 0.07 -24.17
N SER A 64 17.60 1.04 -23.52
CA SER A 64 18.25 1.98 -22.64
C SER A 64 17.37 2.38 -21.46
N VAL A 65 18.01 2.88 -20.42
CA VAL A 65 17.36 3.43 -19.24
C VAL A 65 18.19 4.56 -18.67
N ASN A 66 17.53 5.61 -18.21
CA ASN A 66 18.20 6.72 -17.56
C ASN A 66 18.50 6.35 -16.10
N LEU A 67 19.76 6.04 -15.78
CA LEU A 67 20.17 5.70 -14.41
C LEU A 67 20.20 6.93 -13.51
N LYS A 68 20.63 8.08 -14.05
CA LYS A 68 20.62 9.36 -13.36
C LYS A 68 20.35 10.48 -14.37
N ALA A 69 19.21 11.14 -14.21
CA ALA A 69 18.76 12.20 -15.11
C ALA A 69 19.87 13.24 -15.36
N GLY A 70 20.14 13.49 -16.65
CA GLY A 70 21.16 14.45 -17.09
C GLY A 70 22.61 14.03 -16.84
N SER A 71 22.88 12.84 -16.29
CA SER A 71 24.24 12.41 -15.93
C SER A 71 24.64 11.06 -16.53
N LEU A 72 23.82 10.01 -16.36
CA LEU A 72 24.17 8.65 -16.77
C LEU A 72 22.98 7.91 -17.40
N ILE A 73 23.19 7.38 -18.60
CA ILE A 73 22.26 6.50 -19.30
C ILE A 73 22.94 5.13 -19.47
N LEU A 74 22.20 4.05 -19.21
CA LEU A 74 22.64 2.70 -19.48
C LEU A 74 21.92 2.17 -20.71
N HIS A 75 22.68 1.62 -21.64
CA HIS A 75 22.20 0.93 -22.82
C HIS A 75 22.58 -0.54 -22.70
N TRP A 76 21.74 -1.43 -23.22
CA TRP A 76 22.06 -2.85 -23.27
C TRP A 76 21.49 -3.56 -24.49
N LYS A 77 22.09 -4.72 -24.79
CA LYS A 77 21.59 -5.69 -25.74
C LYS A 77 21.91 -7.08 -25.22
N VAL A 78 20.91 -7.94 -25.17
CA VAL A 78 21.10 -9.36 -24.88
C VAL A 78 21.69 -10.01 -26.13
N VAL A 79 22.92 -10.53 -26.03
CA VAL A 79 23.63 -11.12 -27.17
C VAL A 79 23.23 -12.58 -27.37
N ASN A 80 23.16 -13.32 -26.27
CA ASN A 80 22.79 -14.73 -26.23
C ASN A 80 22.22 -15.07 -24.84
N SER A 81 21.95 -16.34 -24.57
CA SER A 81 21.38 -16.81 -23.30
C SER A 81 22.28 -16.64 -22.08
N THR A 82 23.53 -16.20 -22.24
CA THR A 82 24.51 -16.08 -21.15
C THR A 82 25.22 -14.73 -21.07
N THR A 83 25.03 -13.84 -22.04
CA THR A 83 25.85 -12.62 -22.18
C THR A 83 25.01 -11.40 -22.54
N VAL A 84 25.25 -10.30 -21.82
CA VAL A 84 24.66 -8.99 -22.09
C VAL A 84 25.77 -7.98 -22.40
N ASN A 85 25.60 -7.24 -23.49
CA ASN A 85 26.44 -6.08 -23.79
C ASN A 85 25.82 -4.84 -23.15
N PHE A 86 26.65 -4.05 -22.47
CA PHE A 86 26.29 -2.79 -21.85
C PHE A 86 27.07 -1.61 -22.43
N ALA A 87 26.44 -0.44 -22.45
CA ALA A 87 27.09 0.84 -22.64
C ALA A 87 26.60 1.81 -21.57
N ALA A 88 27.50 2.27 -20.72
CA ALA A 88 27.24 3.36 -19.79
C ALA A 88 27.66 4.68 -20.43
N GLN A 89 26.70 5.51 -20.80
CA GLN A 89 26.92 6.84 -21.35
C GLN A 89 26.83 7.90 -20.25
N ALA A 90 27.97 8.47 -19.89
CA ALA A 90 28.07 9.68 -19.09
C ALA A 90 27.83 10.91 -19.97
N LEU A 91 26.78 11.66 -19.67
CA LEU A 91 26.45 12.90 -20.35
C LEU A 91 27.39 14.04 -19.91
N ALA A 92 27.48 15.09 -20.73
CA ALA A 92 28.36 16.23 -20.47
C ALA A 92 28.12 16.80 -19.05
N GLY A 93 29.18 16.89 -18.26
CA GLY A 93 29.10 17.28 -16.85
C GLY A 93 30.12 16.52 -15.99
N PRO A 94 29.95 16.51 -14.65
CA PRO A 94 30.89 15.88 -13.72
C PRO A 94 31.10 14.39 -14.00
N ALA A 95 30.04 13.67 -14.40
CA ALA A 95 30.10 12.25 -14.75
C ALA A 95 31.00 11.98 -15.98
N ALA A 96 30.98 12.88 -16.97
CA ALA A 96 31.85 12.79 -18.14
C ALA A 96 33.28 13.30 -17.85
N ALA A 97 33.44 14.23 -16.91
CA ALA A 97 34.74 14.80 -16.56
C ALA A 97 35.59 13.87 -15.69
N GLY A 98 34.96 13.08 -14.80
CA GLY A 98 35.64 12.22 -13.85
C GLY A 98 35.22 10.75 -13.93
N TRP A 99 35.58 9.96 -12.91
CA TRP A 99 35.21 8.55 -12.87
C TRP A 99 33.69 8.39 -12.76
N PHE A 100 33.16 7.37 -13.42
CA PHE A 100 31.77 6.96 -13.29
C PHE A 100 31.66 5.45 -13.29
N ALA A 101 30.59 4.96 -12.66
CA ALA A 101 30.40 3.56 -12.38
C ALA A 101 28.95 3.13 -12.63
N VAL A 102 28.82 1.89 -13.10
CA VAL A 102 27.56 1.15 -13.11
C VAL A 102 27.80 -0.16 -12.38
N GLY A 103 26.92 -0.50 -11.45
CA GLY A 103 27.04 -1.68 -10.62
C GLY A 103 25.73 -2.41 -10.41
N TRP A 104 25.85 -3.58 -9.80
CA TRP A 104 24.78 -4.48 -9.45
C TRP A 104 24.85 -4.75 -7.95
N SER A 105 23.67 -4.88 -7.35
CA SER A 105 23.49 -5.25 -5.94
C SER A 105 22.62 -6.48 -5.83
N GLU A 106 22.82 -7.24 -4.75
CA GLU A 106 21.89 -8.32 -4.38
C GLU A 106 20.55 -7.79 -3.86
N SER A 107 20.49 -6.52 -3.46
CA SER A 107 19.30 -5.91 -2.87
C SER A 107 19.08 -4.47 -3.34
N SER A 108 17.82 -4.10 -3.48
CA SER A 108 17.48 -2.76 -3.97
C SER A 108 17.92 -1.65 -3.02
N GLY A 109 18.39 -0.54 -3.60
CA GLY A 109 18.78 0.64 -2.83
C GLY A 109 20.07 0.51 -2.03
N LYS A 110 20.82 -0.59 -2.17
CA LYS A 110 22.09 -0.82 -1.45
C LYS A 110 23.27 -0.89 -2.42
N MET A 111 24.41 -0.38 -1.99
CA MET A 111 25.69 -0.46 -2.71
C MET A 111 26.51 -1.71 -2.35
N VAL A 112 26.25 -2.25 -1.15
CA VAL A 112 27.03 -3.31 -0.52
C VAL A 112 26.09 -4.40 0.00
N PRO A 113 26.42 -5.70 -0.18
CA PRO A 113 27.47 -6.20 -1.07
C PRO A 113 27.11 -5.92 -2.54
N GLY A 114 28.10 -5.58 -3.36
CA GLY A 114 27.87 -5.21 -4.74
C GLY A 114 29.09 -5.42 -5.64
N GLU A 115 28.87 -5.33 -6.94
CA GLU A 115 29.92 -5.38 -7.95
C GLU A 115 29.70 -4.26 -8.95
N ALA A 116 30.77 -3.61 -9.42
CA ALA A 116 30.67 -2.49 -10.34
C ALA A 116 31.75 -2.50 -11.40
N VAL A 117 31.40 -1.94 -12.56
CA VAL A 117 32.37 -1.52 -13.57
C VAL A 117 32.60 -0.04 -13.38
N ILE A 118 33.87 0.34 -13.17
CA ILE A 118 34.28 1.73 -12.98
C ILE A 118 35.18 2.13 -14.15
N GLY A 119 34.87 3.26 -14.78
CA GLY A 119 35.59 3.79 -15.94
C GLY A 119 36.04 5.23 -15.74
N ASN A 120 36.82 5.72 -16.70
CA ASN A 120 37.41 7.06 -16.75
C ASN A 120 38.35 7.33 -15.57
N LEU A 121 39.03 6.27 -15.13
CA LEU A 121 40.12 6.32 -14.16
C LEU A 121 41.38 6.90 -14.79
N PRO A 122 42.42 7.29 -14.01
CA PRO A 122 43.60 7.95 -14.54
C PRO A 122 44.25 7.14 -15.66
N GLY A 123 44.51 7.81 -16.79
CA GLY A 123 44.97 7.17 -18.02
C GLY A 123 43.87 6.54 -18.88
N GLY A 124 42.60 6.90 -18.66
CA GLY A 124 41.45 6.41 -19.44
C GLY A 124 41.10 4.94 -19.14
N LYS A 125 41.47 4.45 -17.97
CA LYS A 125 41.31 3.04 -17.60
C LYS A 125 39.87 2.72 -17.20
N MET A 126 39.51 1.44 -17.34
CA MET A 126 38.31 0.84 -16.76
C MET A 126 38.62 -0.52 -16.14
N GLY A 127 37.80 -0.93 -15.19
CA GLY A 127 37.95 -2.22 -14.52
C GLY A 127 36.68 -2.70 -13.82
N ALA A 128 36.67 -3.98 -13.48
CA ALA A 128 35.67 -4.61 -12.62
C ALA A 128 36.12 -4.52 -11.15
N TYR A 129 35.20 -4.17 -10.26
CA TYR A 129 35.46 -3.96 -8.83
C TYR A 129 34.40 -4.65 -7.98
N SER A 130 34.83 -5.18 -6.83
CA SER A 130 33.96 -5.64 -5.75
C SER A 130 33.72 -4.50 -4.75
N LEU A 131 32.51 -4.42 -4.19
CA LEU A 131 32.07 -3.40 -3.23
C LEU A 131 31.78 -4.08 -1.88
N GLY A 132 32.74 -4.04 -0.96
CA GLY A 132 32.69 -4.81 0.29
C GLY A 132 32.02 -4.11 1.49
N TYR A 133 32.25 -2.81 1.68
CA TYR A 133 31.67 -1.96 2.74
C TYR A 133 31.73 -0.49 2.33
N TYR A 134 31.14 0.41 3.12
CA TYR A 134 31.02 1.83 2.78
C TYR A 134 32.33 2.61 3.03
N ALA A 135 33.38 2.28 2.29
CA ALA A 135 34.66 2.97 2.33
C ALA A 135 35.43 2.82 1.00
N LEU A 136 36.40 3.72 0.77
CA LEU A 136 37.15 3.77 -0.48
C LEU A 136 38.08 2.55 -0.67
N ASP A 137 38.70 2.09 0.42
CA ASP A 137 39.55 0.89 0.48
C ASP A 137 38.76 -0.42 0.25
N ALA A 138 37.44 -0.37 0.38
CA ALA A 138 36.54 -1.48 0.11
C ALA A 138 36.16 -1.63 -1.38
N VAL A 139 36.61 -0.72 -2.25
CA VAL A 139 36.42 -0.79 -3.71
C VAL A 139 37.65 -1.44 -4.33
N VAL A 140 37.63 -2.76 -4.42
CA VAL A 140 38.81 -3.57 -4.78
C VAL A 140 38.64 -4.15 -6.19
N PRO A 141 39.66 -4.07 -7.07
CA PRO A 141 39.62 -4.74 -8.37
C PRO A 141 39.28 -6.23 -8.20
N THR A 142 38.41 -6.76 -9.05
CA THR A 142 37.96 -8.17 -8.97
C THR A 142 38.08 -8.89 -10.30
N THR A 143 38.27 -10.20 -10.24
CA THR A 143 38.19 -11.13 -11.37
C THR A 143 36.96 -12.04 -11.27
N ASN A 144 36.08 -11.82 -10.28
CA ASN A 144 34.90 -12.66 -10.05
C ASN A 144 33.91 -12.61 -11.22
N PHE A 145 33.83 -11.45 -11.88
CA PHE A 145 33.17 -11.32 -13.16
C PHE A 145 34.14 -10.76 -14.19
N SER A 146 33.97 -11.22 -15.41
CA SER A 146 34.73 -10.72 -16.54
C SER A 146 33.96 -9.59 -17.20
N ILE A 147 34.60 -8.44 -17.32
CA ILE A 147 34.28 -7.51 -18.40
C ILE A 147 35.08 -7.95 -19.61
N GLY A 148 34.46 -8.01 -20.80
CA GLY A 148 35.16 -8.41 -22.04
C GLY A 148 36.56 -7.80 -22.10
N ARG A 149 37.58 -8.62 -22.44
CA ARG A 149 39.01 -8.33 -22.19
C ARG A 149 39.33 -6.87 -22.47
N ALA A 150 39.77 -6.13 -21.46
CA ALA A 150 40.14 -4.71 -21.54
C ALA A 150 41.01 -4.49 -22.79
N GLY A 151 40.44 -3.88 -23.84
CA GLY A 151 41.09 -3.65 -25.12
C GLY A 151 40.44 -4.23 -26.38
N SER A 152 39.57 -5.26 -26.31
CA SER A 152 38.86 -5.75 -27.52
C SER A 152 37.37 -5.37 -27.55
N ASP A 153 36.66 -5.50 -26.42
CA ASP A 153 35.23 -5.17 -26.32
C ASP A 153 34.95 -4.08 -25.26
N ALA A 154 35.84 -3.97 -24.27
CA ALA A 154 35.80 -2.94 -23.26
C ALA A 154 36.48 -1.67 -23.77
N LEU A 155 35.66 -0.68 -24.16
CA LEU A 155 36.11 0.54 -24.81
C LEU A 155 35.60 1.77 -24.07
N LEU A 156 36.51 2.69 -23.75
CA LEU A 156 36.16 4.05 -23.37
C LEU A 156 36.28 4.96 -24.58
N THR A 157 35.17 5.60 -24.94
CA THR A 157 35.13 6.56 -26.03
C THR A 157 34.69 7.91 -25.51
N LYS A 158 35.50 8.94 -25.79
CA LYS A 158 35.09 10.33 -25.62
C LYS A 158 34.46 10.81 -26.92
N ASN A 159 33.23 11.30 -26.82
CA ASN A 159 32.51 11.86 -27.96
C ASN A 159 32.78 13.37 -28.10
N SER A 160 32.54 13.91 -29.29
CA SER A 160 32.71 15.33 -29.61
C SER A 160 31.77 16.25 -28.82
N ASP A 161 30.61 15.73 -28.38
CA ASP A 161 29.63 16.41 -27.53
C ASP A 161 30.02 16.46 -26.03
N LYS A 162 31.26 16.06 -25.71
CA LYS A 162 31.79 15.93 -24.34
C LYS A 162 31.09 14.84 -23.50
N SER A 163 30.29 13.95 -24.11
CA SER A 163 29.85 12.72 -23.45
C SER A 163 30.97 11.66 -23.47
N PHE A 164 30.93 10.75 -22.51
CA PHE A 164 31.84 9.62 -22.42
C PHE A 164 31.04 8.33 -22.38
N ILE A 165 31.43 7.33 -23.17
CA ILE A 165 30.76 6.04 -23.21
C ILE A 165 31.74 4.96 -22.81
N MET A 166 31.38 4.19 -21.79
CA MET A 166 32.05 2.96 -21.38
C MET A 166 31.24 1.77 -21.90
N ARG A 167 31.81 1.03 -22.86
CA ARG A 167 31.23 -0.20 -23.41
C ARG A 167 31.88 -1.40 -22.76
N PHE A 168 31.11 -2.44 -22.44
CA PHE A 168 31.62 -3.70 -21.93
C PHE A 168 30.56 -4.80 -22.07
N SER A 169 30.98 -6.05 -21.95
CA SER A 169 30.08 -7.21 -21.88
C SER A 169 30.22 -7.88 -20.53
N ARG A 170 29.12 -8.46 -20.02
CA ARG A 170 29.11 -9.23 -18.78
C ARG A 170 28.34 -10.54 -18.98
N SER A 171 28.83 -11.63 -18.40
CA SER A 171 28.08 -12.89 -18.36
C SER A 171 27.04 -12.88 -17.23
N ILE A 172 25.94 -13.62 -17.38
CA ILE A 172 24.99 -13.77 -16.27
C ILE A 172 25.42 -14.80 -15.23
N ASN A 173 26.39 -15.65 -15.59
CA ASN A 173 26.85 -16.76 -14.77
C ASN A 173 28.14 -16.43 -14.00
N ASP A 174 28.67 -15.22 -14.17
CA ASP A 174 29.87 -14.75 -13.48
C ASP A 174 29.55 -13.67 -12.43
N GLY A 175 30.50 -13.44 -11.54
CA GLY A 175 30.35 -12.51 -10.44
C GLY A 175 29.70 -13.10 -9.19
N SER A 176 29.89 -12.37 -8.11
CA SER A 176 29.29 -12.64 -6.80
C SER A 176 27.83 -12.18 -6.79
N VAL A 177 27.50 -11.14 -7.57
CA VAL A 177 26.12 -10.64 -7.73
C VAL A 177 25.52 -11.18 -9.03
N LYS A 178 24.49 -12.01 -8.92
CA LYS A 178 23.84 -12.62 -10.09
C LYS A 178 23.12 -11.58 -10.96
N VAL A 179 23.30 -11.70 -12.27
CA VAL A 179 22.58 -10.91 -13.28
C VAL A 179 21.48 -11.77 -13.90
N LEU A 180 20.29 -11.23 -14.07
CA LEU A 180 19.14 -11.93 -14.63
C LEU A 180 18.82 -11.39 -16.03
N LEU A 181 18.72 -12.26 -17.04
CA LEU A 181 18.24 -11.88 -18.38
C LEU A 181 16.73 -11.58 -18.39
N ARG A 182 15.98 -12.23 -17.50
CA ARG A 182 14.54 -12.03 -17.29
C ARG A 182 14.32 -11.89 -15.79
N GLY A 183 13.64 -10.83 -15.38
CA GLY A 183 13.47 -10.47 -13.97
C GLY A 183 14.29 -9.23 -13.60
N VAL A 184 14.13 -8.81 -12.34
CA VAL A 184 14.63 -7.52 -11.86
C VAL A 184 16.10 -7.60 -11.47
N ASN A 185 16.91 -6.71 -12.03
CA ASN A 185 18.29 -6.46 -11.62
C ASN A 185 18.37 -5.15 -10.83
N TYR A 186 18.97 -5.18 -9.63
CA TYR A 186 19.17 -3.97 -8.82
C TYR A 186 20.45 -3.26 -9.26
N MET A 187 20.26 -2.19 -10.02
CA MET A 187 21.33 -1.37 -10.59
C MET A 187 21.70 -0.22 -9.66
N ILE A 188 22.99 0.10 -9.65
CA ILE A 188 23.58 1.24 -8.96
C ILE A 188 24.34 2.05 -10.00
N CYS A 189 24.28 3.39 -9.91
CA CYS A 189 25.22 4.23 -10.62
C CYS A 189 25.80 5.29 -9.69
N ALA A 190 27.08 5.60 -9.90
CA ALA A 190 27.79 6.62 -9.14
C ALA A 190 28.81 7.32 -10.03
N PHE A 191 29.15 8.56 -9.70
CA PHE A 191 30.19 9.30 -10.40
C PHE A 191 30.81 10.39 -9.51
N SER A 192 32.02 10.80 -9.84
CA SER A 192 32.74 11.84 -9.12
C SER A 192 32.23 13.25 -9.42
N ASP A 193 32.80 14.22 -8.74
CA ASP A 193 32.66 15.66 -9.02
C ASP A 193 33.52 16.14 -10.20
N GLY A 194 34.04 15.22 -11.03
CA GLY A 194 34.94 15.52 -12.14
C GLY A 194 36.37 15.01 -11.93
N SER A 195 36.68 14.47 -10.75
CA SER A 195 37.94 13.77 -10.50
C SER A 195 37.98 12.42 -11.24
N GLN A 196 39.06 12.15 -11.99
CA GLN A 196 39.33 10.82 -12.54
C GLN A 196 39.92 9.86 -11.48
N THR A 197 40.49 10.39 -10.40
CA THR A 197 40.97 9.57 -9.28
C THR A 197 39.77 9.06 -8.48
N LEU A 198 39.76 7.77 -8.16
CA LEU A 198 38.70 7.17 -7.35
C LEU A 198 38.67 7.84 -5.97
N THR A 199 37.60 8.58 -5.71
CA THR A 199 37.38 9.40 -4.52
C THR A 199 35.95 9.19 -4.04
N PRO A 200 35.64 9.46 -2.76
CA PRO A 200 34.27 9.46 -2.28
C PRO A 200 33.41 10.45 -3.08
N HIS A 201 32.19 10.06 -3.39
CA HIS A 201 31.22 10.90 -4.10
C HIS A 201 30.09 11.34 -3.16
N PRO A 202 29.44 12.48 -3.41
CA PRO A 202 28.26 12.89 -2.65
C PRO A 202 27.06 11.99 -3.00
N ARG A 203 26.07 11.91 -2.09
CA ARG A 203 24.82 11.16 -2.33
C ARG A 203 24.03 11.67 -3.55
N THR A 204 24.21 12.94 -3.92
CA THR A 204 23.57 13.53 -5.10
C THR A 204 24.04 12.89 -6.41
N ASN A 205 25.25 12.32 -6.43
CA ASN A 205 25.84 11.66 -7.61
C ASN A 205 25.59 10.14 -7.62
N LEU A 206 24.78 9.65 -6.68
CA LEU A 206 24.37 8.25 -6.59
C LEU A 206 22.92 8.10 -7.09
N ALA A 207 22.62 6.97 -7.71
CA ALA A 207 21.26 6.52 -7.95
C ALA A 207 21.15 5.00 -7.85
N PHE A 208 19.92 4.55 -7.56
CA PHE A 208 19.53 3.15 -7.53
C PHE A 208 18.34 2.96 -8.45
N LEU A 209 18.35 1.88 -9.22
CA LEU A 209 17.28 1.54 -10.14
C LEU A 209 17.03 0.04 -10.16
N SER A 210 15.83 -0.35 -10.52
CA SER A 210 15.48 -1.75 -10.81
C SER A 210 15.23 -1.88 -12.31
N VAL A 211 15.94 -2.78 -12.98
CA VAL A 211 15.90 -2.92 -14.44
C VAL A 211 15.67 -4.38 -14.82
N ASP A 212 14.67 -4.64 -15.65
CA ASP A 212 14.49 -5.93 -16.31
C ASP A 212 15.03 -5.85 -17.74
N TYR A 213 16.03 -6.67 -18.06
CA TYR A 213 16.66 -6.65 -19.37
C TYR A 213 15.81 -7.26 -20.48
N SER A 214 14.72 -7.94 -20.13
CA SER A 214 13.81 -8.56 -21.07
C SER A 214 12.80 -7.61 -21.72
N CYS A 215 12.70 -6.37 -21.23
CA CYS A 215 11.89 -5.25 -21.76
C CYS A 215 10.58 -5.67 -22.44
N PRO A 216 9.42 -5.67 -21.75
CA PRO A 216 8.22 -6.34 -22.24
C PRO A 216 7.77 -5.77 -23.59
N SER A 217 7.71 -6.64 -24.61
CA SER A 217 6.82 -6.43 -25.74
C SER A 217 5.40 -6.28 -25.21
N SER A 218 4.72 -5.22 -25.64
CA SER A 218 3.34 -4.92 -25.34
C SER A 218 2.41 -6.11 -25.64
N THR A 219 2.11 -6.93 -24.64
CA THR A 219 1.01 -7.91 -24.71
C THR A 219 0.39 -8.11 -23.32
N GLY A 220 -0.81 -7.53 -23.18
CA GLY A 220 -1.97 -8.03 -22.45
C GLY A 220 -1.82 -8.49 -21.00
N SER A 221 -2.50 -7.78 -20.10
CA SER A 221 -3.33 -8.43 -19.08
C SER A 221 -4.55 -7.54 -18.79
N SER A 222 -5.70 -8.04 -19.21
CA SER A 222 -7.03 -7.49 -18.95
C SER A 222 -7.48 -7.79 -17.52
N ALA A 223 -7.92 -6.77 -16.79
CA ALA A 223 -8.92 -6.89 -15.72
C ALA A 223 -9.63 -5.54 -15.58
N GLY A 224 -10.97 -5.57 -15.68
CA GLY A 224 -11.80 -4.38 -15.91
C GLY A 224 -12.06 -3.52 -14.68
N SER A 225 -12.14 -2.21 -14.91
CA SER A 225 -13.22 -1.33 -14.43
C SER A 225 -13.14 0.05 -15.12
N SER A 226 -14.17 0.38 -15.90
CA SER A 226 -14.68 1.72 -16.29
C SER A 226 -13.74 2.94 -16.36
N SER A 227 -12.64 2.88 -17.10
CA SER A 227 -12.03 4.10 -17.67
C SER A 227 -12.13 4.06 -19.19
N GLN A 228 -12.76 5.07 -19.80
CA GLN A 228 -12.89 5.19 -21.26
C GLN A 228 -11.56 5.54 -21.97
N PHE A 229 -10.42 5.28 -21.33
CA PHE A 229 -9.11 5.51 -21.89
C PHE A 229 -8.83 4.47 -22.98
N ASN A 230 -8.68 4.91 -24.22
CA ASN A 230 -8.12 4.06 -25.27
C ASN A 230 -6.62 3.95 -25.01
N GLY A 231 -6.12 2.75 -24.71
CA GLY A 231 -4.74 2.46 -24.28
C GLY A 231 -3.63 2.74 -25.28
N SER A 232 -3.75 3.77 -26.12
CA SER A 232 -2.80 4.11 -27.18
C SER A 232 -1.62 4.88 -26.59
N PRO A 233 -0.36 4.46 -26.84
CA PRO A 233 0.81 5.25 -26.47
C PRO A 233 0.80 6.56 -27.25
N SER A 234 1.41 7.61 -26.68
CA SER A 234 1.57 8.88 -27.39
C SER A 234 2.32 8.70 -28.70
N GLN A 235 1.91 9.43 -29.72
CA GLN A 235 2.54 9.48 -31.04
C GLN A 235 3.01 10.91 -31.33
N PRO A 236 3.88 11.13 -32.33
CA PRO A 236 4.18 12.47 -32.81
C PRO A 236 2.89 13.23 -33.18
N SER A 237 2.82 14.50 -32.81
CA SER A 237 1.63 15.32 -33.10
C SER A 237 1.47 15.62 -34.59
N SER A 238 0.23 15.52 -35.09
CA SER A 238 -0.16 16.02 -36.41
C SER A 238 -0.38 17.53 -36.47
N LEU A 239 -0.54 18.20 -35.32
CA LEU A 239 -0.72 19.65 -35.25
C LEU A 239 0.62 20.39 -35.17
N PRO A 240 0.84 21.45 -35.98
CA PRO A 240 2.05 22.27 -35.91
C PRO A 240 2.25 22.88 -34.51
N GLY A 241 3.50 22.90 -34.04
CA GLY A 241 3.87 23.48 -32.75
C GLY A 241 3.70 22.55 -31.54
N TYR A 242 3.29 21.30 -31.74
CA TYR A 242 3.17 20.29 -30.69
C TYR A 242 4.12 19.11 -30.97
N THR A 243 4.68 18.53 -29.92
CA THR A 243 5.64 17.43 -30.02
C THR A 243 4.92 16.08 -30.01
N TRP A 244 3.99 15.92 -29.09
CA TRP A 244 3.32 14.65 -28.79
C TRP A 244 1.81 14.78 -28.95
N SER A 245 1.15 13.66 -29.18
CA SER A 245 -0.30 13.53 -29.20
C SER A 245 -0.75 12.19 -28.67
N VAL A 246 -1.96 12.12 -28.11
CA VAL A 246 -2.57 10.88 -27.64
C VAL A 246 -4.07 10.89 -27.84
N GLN A 247 -4.61 9.77 -28.32
CA GLN A 247 -6.05 9.54 -28.43
C GLN A 247 -6.62 9.12 -27.07
N LEU A 248 -7.31 10.03 -26.38
CA LEU A 248 -7.83 9.82 -25.03
C LEU A 248 -9.20 9.12 -25.00
N SER A 249 -10.04 9.38 -26.00
CA SER A 249 -11.35 8.74 -26.20
C SER A 249 -11.40 8.06 -27.55
N LYS A 250 -12.18 6.98 -27.72
CA LYS A 250 -12.32 6.26 -28.99
C LYS A 250 -12.84 7.22 -30.10
N ASN A 251 -11.92 7.68 -30.95
CA ASN A 251 -12.14 8.55 -32.11
C ASN A 251 -12.75 9.94 -31.83
N ALA A 252 -12.83 10.37 -30.58
CA ALA A 252 -13.50 11.63 -30.24
C ALA A 252 -12.58 12.70 -29.66
N TYR A 253 -11.54 12.32 -28.91
CA TYR A 253 -10.71 13.29 -28.17
C TYR A 253 -9.22 12.97 -28.33
N VAL A 254 -8.47 13.88 -28.94
CA VAL A 254 -7.01 13.83 -29.06
C VAL A 254 -6.40 14.99 -28.30
N LEU A 255 -5.46 14.70 -27.41
CA LEU A 255 -4.69 15.72 -26.71
C LEU A 255 -3.29 15.79 -27.30
N HIS A 256 -2.86 16.99 -27.68
CA HIS A 256 -1.54 17.31 -28.20
C HIS A 256 -0.80 18.20 -27.21
N TRP A 257 0.52 18.04 -27.09
CA TRP A 257 1.31 18.91 -26.23
C TRP A 257 2.76 19.11 -26.69
N ALA A 258 3.35 20.21 -26.24
CA ALA A 258 4.78 20.49 -26.31
C ALA A 258 5.23 21.12 -24.98
N VAL A 259 6.40 20.68 -24.51
CA VAL A 259 7.08 21.28 -23.37
C VAL A 259 8.01 22.37 -23.87
N ASN A 260 7.84 23.58 -23.36
CA ASN A 260 8.62 24.75 -23.74
C ASN A 260 9.80 24.98 -22.79
N ARG A 261 10.82 25.71 -23.25
CA ARG A 261 12.03 26.00 -22.46
C ARG A 261 11.79 26.97 -21.29
N ASP A 262 10.66 27.66 -21.27
CA ASP A 262 10.26 28.66 -20.28
C ASP A 262 9.39 28.08 -19.14
N ASN A 263 9.46 26.77 -18.90
CA ASN A 263 8.64 26.04 -17.92
C ASN A 263 7.13 26.17 -18.17
N THR A 264 6.73 26.25 -19.43
CA THR A 264 5.33 26.17 -19.84
C THR A 264 5.06 24.91 -20.66
N VAL A 265 3.80 24.47 -20.67
CA VAL A 265 3.31 23.40 -21.55
C VAL A 265 2.24 23.98 -22.46
N SER A 266 2.47 23.92 -23.76
CA SER A 266 1.47 24.23 -24.77
C SER A 266 0.65 22.99 -25.03
N MET A 267 -0.68 23.11 -24.99
CA MET A 267 -1.63 22.02 -25.20
C MET A 267 -2.64 22.37 -26.31
N ALA A 268 -3.08 21.34 -27.03
CA ALA A 268 -4.25 21.41 -27.90
C ALA A 268 -5.15 20.20 -27.70
N ALA A 269 -6.44 20.43 -27.46
CA ALA A 269 -7.46 19.39 -27.47
C ALA A 269 -8.22 19.46 -28.80
N GLN A 270 -8.10 18.42 -29.62
CA GLN A 270 -8.88 18.24 -30.86
C GLN A 270 -10.01 17.26 -30.58
N VAL A 271 -11.26 17.75 -30.66
CA VAL A 271 -12.43 16.99 -30.23
C VAL A 271 -13.55 17.02 -31.27
N ALA A 272 -14.18 15.89 -31.53
CA ALA A 272 -15.33 15.77 -32.44
C ALA A 272 -16.62 16.29 -31.77
N THR A 273 -16.69 17.60 -31.53
CA THR A 273 -17.85 18.29 -30.94
C THR A 273 -17.93 19.74 -31.43
N SER A 274 -19.12 20.33 -31.44
CA SER A 274 -19.35 21.76 -31.65
C SER A 274 -19.48 22.56 -30.36
N GLY A 275 -19.47 21.89 -29.20
CA GLY A 275 -19.72 22.49 -27.89
C GLY A 275 -18.46 22.67 -27.05
N TYR A 276 -18.64 22.87 -25.73
CA TYR A 276 -17.52 23.13 -24.83
C TYR A 276 -16.50 21.97 -24.79
N ILE A 277 -15.23 22.32 -24.52
CA ILE A 277 -14.12 21.38 -24.33
C ILE A 277 -13.39 21.74 -23.04
N GLY A 278 -13.04 20.74 -22.24
CA GLY A 278 -12.24 20.89 -21.02
C GLY A 278 -11.00 20.00 -21.01
N VAL A 279 -9.87 20.57 -20.57
CA VAL A 279 -8.66 19.85 -20.15
C VAL A 279 -8.39 20.19 -18.68
N GLY A 280 -8.44 19.18 -17.81
CA GLY A 280 -8.26 19.32 -16.37
C GLY A 280 -7.00 18.66 -15.83
N PHE A 281 -6.52 19.17 -14.70
CA PHE A 281 -5.31 18.77 -14.01
C PHE A 281 -5.71 18.37 -12.60
N SER A 282 -5.58 17.07 -12.30
CA SER A 282 -6.07 16.47 -11.08
C SER A 282 -4.94 15.80 -10.30
N LYS A 283 -5.10 15.71 -8.97
CA LYS A 283 -4.16 14.97 -8.11
C LYS A 283 -4.49 13.48 -8.07
N ASP A 284 -5.74 13.11 -8.31
CA ASP A 284 -6.30 11.78 -8.05
C ASP A 284 -7.22 11.27 -9.17
N GLY A 285 -7.29 11.97 -10.30
CA GLY A 285 -8.13 11.60 -11.44
C GLY A 285 -9.59 11.98 -11.29
N LYS A 286 -9.97 12.66 -10.20
CA LYS A 286 -11.33 13.18 -9.99
C LYS A 286 -11.45 14.64 -10.43
N MET A 287 -12.69 15.06 -10.68
CA MET A 287 -13.07 16.43 -11.01
C MET A 287 -12.98 17.37 -9.80
N SER A 288 -13.42 16.93 -8.63
CA SER A 288 -13.41 17.78 -7.43
C SER A 288 -11.98 18.11 -6.97
N ASN A 289 -11.76 19.35 -6.53
CA ASN A 289 -10.48 19.91 -6.10
C ASN A 289 -9.39 19.95 -7.20
N SER A 290 -9.79 20.14 -8.46
CA SER A 290 -8.88 20.15 -9.61
C SER A 290 -8.94 21.48 -10.39
N ASP A 291 -7.93 21.72 -11.23
CA ASP A 291 -7.88 22.88 -12.12
C ASP A 291 -8.32 22.47 -13.54
N ALA A 292 -9.00 23.34 -14.30
CA ALA A 292 -9.32 23.08 -15.71
C ALA A 292 -9.19 24.30 -16.63
N ALA A 293 -8.68 24.07 -17.84
CA ALA A 293 -8.80 25.00 -18.96
C ALA A 293 -10.06 24.62 -19.75
N ILE A 294 -11.01 25.55 -19.88
CA ILE A 294 -12.29 25.33 -20.54
C ILE A 294 -12.47 26.35 -21.65
N GLY A 295 -12.87 25.89 -22.83
CA GLY A 295 -13.08 26.72 -24.02
C GLY A 295 -14.34 26.35 -24.80
N ASN A 296 -14.62 27.13 -25.84
CA ASN A 296 -15.84 27.05 -26.65
C ASN A 296 -17.14 27.25 -25.84
N LEU A 297 -17.10 28.24 -24.94
CA LEU A 297 -18.20 28.64 -24.08
C LEU A 297 -19.10 29.67 -24.79
N PRO A 298 -20.31 29.97 -24.26
CA PRO A 298 -21.19 30.96 -24.86
C PRO A 298 -20.49 32.32 -25.01
N PRO A 299 -20.80 33.10 -26.06
CA PRO A 299 -20.25 34.43 -26.24
C PRO A 299 -20.46 35.30 -24.99
N GLY A 300 -19.42 36.01 -24.55
CA GLY A 300 -19.46 36.88 -23.37
C GLY A 300 -19.24 36.18 -22.02
N THR A 301 -19.08 34.85 -21.97
CA THR A 301 -18.76 34.13 -20.72
C THR A 301 -17.33 34.40 -20.23
N LEU A 302 -16.37 34.54 -21.15
CA LEU A 302 -14.97 34.78 -20.81
C LEU A 302 -14.63 36.27 -20.91
N ALA A 303 -13.87 36.77 -19.94
CA ALA A 303 -13.45 38.17 -19.89
C ALA A 303 -12.62 38.56 -21.12
N ASN A 304 -12.80 39.79 -21.62
CA ASN A 304 -12.06 40.37 -22.73
C ASN A 304 -12.10 39.55 -24.05
N GLY A 305 -13.13 38.71 -24.23
CA GLY A 305 -13.26 37.90 -25.44
C GLY A 305 -12.24 36.75 -25.54
N ALA A 306 -11.62 36.33 -24.43
CA ALA A 306 -10.72 35.20 -24.42
C ALA A 306 -11.40 33.91 -24.93
N ALA A 307 -10.68 33.08 -25.69
CA ALA A 307 -11.23 31.85 -26.25
C ALA A 307 -11.24 30.66 -25.27
N VAL A 308 -10.37 30.70 -24.25
CA VAL A 308 -10.20 29.66 -23.22
C VAL A 308 -9.98 30.33 -21.86
N GLY A 309 -10.65 29.84 -20.82
CA GLY A 309 -10.54 30.36 -19.45
C GLY A 309 -10.00 29.33 -18.45
N PRO A 310 -9.29 29.77 -17.39
CA PRO A 310 -8.91 28.93 -16.26
C PRO A 310 -10.06 28.83 -15.24
N TYR A 311 -10.34 27.60 -14.79
CA TYR A 311 -11.38 27.28 -13.83
C TYR A 311 -10.83 26.43 -12.68
N TYR A 312 -11.44 26.63 -11.51
CA TYR A 312 -11.37 25.72 -10.38
C TYR A 312 -12.63 24.85 -10.36
N MET A 313 -12.47 23.54 -10.17
CA MET A 313 -13.56 22.59 -10.08
C MET A 313 -13.64 22.05 -8.64
N GLY A 314 -14.53 22.62 -7.84
CA GLY A 314 -14.70 22.26 -6.42
C GLY A 314 -15.55 21.02 -6.18
N GLY A 315 -16.37 20.63 -7.14
CA GLY A 315 -17.44 19.62 -7.02
C GLY A 315 -17.90 19.09 -8.38
N HIS A 316 -19.01 18.35 -8.39
CA HIS A 316 -19.59 17.74 -9.61
C HIS A 316 -20.75 18.56 -10.20
N ASP A 317 -21.25 19.54 -9.46
CA ASP A 317 -22.29 20.48 -9.86
C ASP A 317 -21.72 21.70 -10.60
N LEU A 318 -22.58 22.35 -11.38
CA LEU A 318 -22.22 23.51 -12.20
C LEU A 318 -21.74 24.71 -11.36
N GLU A 319 -22.34 24.90 -10.18
CA GLU A 319 -22.02 25.98 -9.24
C GLU A 319 -20.61 25.84 -8.66
N SER A 320 -20.07 24.62 -8.63
CA SER A 320 -18.70 24.37 -8.17
C SER A 320 -17.64 24.56 -9.26
N VAL A 321 -18.03 24.86 -10.51
CA VAL A 321 -17.10 25.17 -11.61
C VAL A 321 -16.96 26.68 -11.74
N GLN A 322 -15.92 27.23 -11.12
CA GLN A 322 -15.76 28.68 -10.96
C GLN A 322 -14.51 29.19 -11.68
N PRO A 323 -14.58 30.34 -12.39
CA PRO A 323 -13.39 30.99 -12.92
C PRO A 323 -12.37 31.26 -11.81
N THR A 324 -11.07 31.11 -12.10
CA THR A 324 -10.02 31.30 -11.09
C THR A 324 -8.89 32.20 -11.59
N ALA A 325 -8.30 32.98 -10.69
CA ALA A 325 -7.11 33.79 -10.94
C ALA A 325 -5.82 33.16 -10.39
N LEU A 326 -5.89 31.97 -9.76
CA LEU A 326 -4.73 31.28 -9.17
C LEU A 326 -3.71 30.80 -10.22
N TRP A 327 -4.13 30.73 -11.47
CA TRP A 327 -3.30 30.43 -12.61
C TRP A 327 -3.90 31.06 -13.87
N SER A 328 -3.11 31.14 -14.93
CA SER A 328 -3.52 31.75 -16.18
C SER A 328 -3.20 30.83 -17.37
N VAL A 329 -3.94 31.07 -18.45
CA VAL A 329 -3.68 30.50 -19.77
C VAL A 329 -3.32 31.61 -20.74
N SER A 330 -2.37 31.33 -21.64
CA SER A 330 -1.95 32.21 -22.73
C SER A 330 -2.03 31.48 -24.07
N ASN A 331 -1.81 32.19 -25.19
CA ASN A 331 -1.89 31.63 -26.54
C ASN A 331 -3.20 30.86 -26.78
N THR A 332 -4.32 31.46 -26.35
CA THR A 332 -5.63 30.82 -26.37
C THR A 332 -6.30 30.96 -27.73
N SER A 333 -6.85 29.86 -28.25
CA SER A 333 -7.68 29.89 -29.46
C SER A 333 -8.65 28.73 -29.47
N VAL A 334 -9.83 28.94 -30.04
CA VAL A 334 -10.78 27.87 -30.35
C VAL A 334 -11.13 27.99 -31.83
N THR A 335 -10.93 26.92 -32.58
CA THR A 335 -11.25 26.88 -34.01
C THR A 335 -12.09 25.65 -34.30
N THR A 336 -13.18 25.83 -35.04
CA THR A 336 -14.04 24.72 -35.47
C THR A 336 -13.92 24.55 -36.98
N ALA A 337 -13.46 23.38 -37.41
CA ALA A 337 -13.27 23.02 -38.83
C ALA A 337 -13.42 21.50 -39.02
N ASP A 338 -13.97 21.08 -40.16
CA ASP A 338 -14.09 19.67 -40.58
C ASP A 338 -14.72 18.72 -39.53
N GLY A 339 -15.70 19.22 -38.76
CA GLY A 339 -16.39 18.45 -37.72
C GLY A 339 -15.63 18.31 -36.40
N TYR A 340 -14.48 18.98 -36.25
CA TYR A 340 -13.70 19.05 -35.03
C TYR A 340 -13.65 20.47 -34.47
N THR A 341 -13.64 20.59 -33.15
CA THR A 341 -13.25 21.80 -32.45
C THR A 341 -11.87 21.58 -31.84
N ILE A 342 -10.94 22.49 -32.13
CA ILE A 342 -9.58 22.48 -31.61
C ILE A 342 -9.42 23.64 -30.63
N MET A 343 -9.25 23.30 -29.36
CA MET A 343 -8.93 24.25 -28.29
C MET A 343 -7.42 24.27 -28.05
N ARG A 344 -6.79 25.44 -28.11
CA ARG A 344 -5.35 25.63 -27.83
C ARG A 344 -5.15 26.55 -26.64
N PHE A 345 -4.14 26.26 -25.83
CA PHE A 345 -3.70 27.14 -24.75
C PHE A 345 -2.27 26.76 -24.30
N THR A 346 -1.62 27.66 -23.56
CA THR A 346 -0.34 27.42 -22.90
C THR A 346 -0.49 27.73 -21.41
N ARG A 347 0.05 26.87 -20.54
CA ARG A 347 0.00 26.99 -19.08
C ARG A 347 1.40 26.90 -18.47
N SER A 348 1.66 27.71 -17.44
CA SER A 348 2.88 27.59 -16.61
C SER A 348 2.84 26.39 -15.69
N MET A 349 3.95 25.66 -15.57
CA MET A 349 4.02 24.42 -14.81
C MET A 349 3.89 24.61 -13.28
N GLY A 350 4.32 25.76 -12.74
CA GLY A 350 4.39 26.00 -11.30
C GLY A 350 3.14 26.59 -10.65
N MET A 351 2.10 26.88 -11.44
CA MET A 351 0.94 27.67 -10.99
C MET A 351 -0.33 26.83 -10.85
N GLY A 352 -1.28 27.30 -10.03
CA GLY A 352 -2.58 26.66 -9.79
C GLY A 352 -2.59 25.72 -8.59
N GLN A 353 -3.77 25.19 -8.25
CA GLN A 353 -3.93 24.25 -7.12
C GLN A 353 -3.30 22.88 -7.42
N VAL A 354 -3.19 22.54 -8.70
CA VAL A 354 -2.53 21.34 -9.21
C VAL A 354 -1.40 21.75 -10.17
N PRO A 355 -0.18 21.95 -9.65
CA PRO A 355 0.99 22.23 -10.49
C PRO A 355 1.30 21.06 -11.44
N ILE A 356 1.85 21.38 -12.61
CA ILE A 356 2.35 20.38 -13.55
C ILE A 356 3.74 19.95 -13.08
N ASN A 357 3.90 18.65 -12.83
CA ASN A 357 5.19 18.03 -12.64
C ASN A 357 5.93 17.93 -13.99
N ALA A 358 6.91 18.81 -14.19
CA ALA A 358 7.71 18.88 -15.41
C ALA A 358 8.47 17.59 -15.73
N PHE A 359 8.81 16.78 -14.74
CA PHE A 359 9.68 15.60 -14.89
C PHE A 359 9.04 14.33 -14.31
N GLY A 360 7.74 14.18 -14.50
CA GLY A 360 7.03 13.00 -14.04
C GLY A 360 5.57 12.95 -14.47
N PRO A 361 4.83 11.96 -13.95
CA PRO A 361 3.43 11.74 -14.31
C PRO A 361 2.53 12.88 -13.81
N ASN A 362 1.64 13.34 -14.68
CA ASN A 362 0.58 14.31 -14.41
C ASN A 362 -0.77 13.66 -14.69
N THR A 363 -1.69 13.69 -13.74
CA THR A 363 -3.02 13.13 -13.95
C THR A 363 -3.90 14.18 -14.64
N ILE A 364 -4.23 13.90 -15.89
CA ILE A 364 -5.08 14.70 -16.75
C ILE A 364 -6.48 14.11 -16.72
N ILE A 365 -7.47 14.97 -16.56
CA ILE A 365 -8.88 14.65 -16.78
C ILE A 365 -9.36 15.46 -17.98
N TRP A 366 -10.35 14.96 -18.69
CA TRP A 366 -10.87 15.63 -19.87
C TRP A 366 -12.36 15.41 -19.94
N ALA A 367 -13.06 16.39 -20.52
CA ALA A 367 -14.49 16.33 -20.77
C ALA A 367 -14.86 17.18 -21.99
N TYR A 368 -15.97 16.87 -22.64
CA TYR A 368 -16.49 17.66 -23.74
C TYR A 368 -18.01 17.54 -23.85
N SER A 369 -18.61 18.50 -24.55
CA SER A 369 -20.05 18.59 -24.73
C SER A 369 -20.64 17.36 -25.43
N PRO A 370 -21.69 16.73 -24.86
CA PRO A 370 -22.32 15.54 -25.43
C PRO A 370 -23.28 15.81 -26.58
N ASP A 371 -23.84 17.01 -26.65
CA ASP A 371 -24.88 17.41 -27.61
C ASP A 371 -24.44 18.59 -28.49
N GLY A 372 -23.20 19.04 -28.35
CA GLY A 372 -22.67 20.18 -29.10
C GLY A 372 -23.07 21.54 -28.51
N SER A 373 -23.71 21.57 -27.34
CA SER A 373 -23.97 22.80 -26.59
C SER A 373 -22.67 23.44 -26.10
N THR A 374 -22.55 24.75 -26.27
CA THR A 374 -21.45 25.54 -25.72
C THR A 374 -21.64 25.84 -24.23
N ALA A 375 -22.86 25.72 -23.69
CA ALA A 375 -23.12 25.91 -22.28
C ALA A 375 -22.59 24.72 -21.46
N LEU A 376 -21.99 25.00 -20.30
CA LEU A 376 -21.53 23.97 -19.38
C LEU A 376 -22.72 23.17 -18.85
N ALA A 377 -22.62 21.85 -18.95
CA ALA A 377 -23.63 20.91 -18.50
C ALA A 377 -22.96 19.59 -18.08
N ASP A 378 -23.78 18.64 -17.63
CA ASP A 378 -23.32 17.26 -17.43
C ASP A 378 -22.77 16.70 -18.76
N HIS A 379 -21.50 16.31 -18.75
CA HIS A 379 -20.79 15.72 -19.88
C HIS A 379 -21.19 14.26 -20.15
N ARG A 380 -22.11 13.68 -19.38
CA ARG A 380 -22.59 12.29 -19.49
C ARG A 380 -21.40 11.34 -19.54
N SER A 381 -21.25 10.58 -20.63
CA SER A 381 -20.16 9.64 -20.85
C SER A 381 -18.93 10.26 -21.51
N ASN A 382 -18.93 11.55 -21.85
CA ASN A 382 -17.88 12.19 -22.66
C ASN A 382 -16.77 12.77 -21.79
N TYR A 383 -16.20 11.92 -20.93
CA TYR A 383 -15.13 12.27 -20.01
C TYR A 383 -14.19 11.10 -19.76
N GLY A 384 -13.02 11.40 -19.20
CA GLY A 384 -12.09 10.37 -18.76
C GLY A 384 -10.86 10.92 -18.05
N THR A 385 -9.94 10.02 -17.75
CA THR A 385 -8.68 10.33 -17.09
C THR A 385 -7.52 9.58 -17.73
N ALA A 386 -6.37 10.23 -17.79
CA ALA A 386 -5.10 9.66 -18.24
C ALA A 386 -3.96 10.22 -17.40
N THR A 387 -2.90 9.45 -17.23
CA THR A 387 -1.66 9.94 -16.62
C THR A 387 -0.65 10.18 -17.74
N ILE A 388 -0.13 11.41 -17.83
CA ILE A 388 0.77 11.87 -18.90
C ILE A 388 2.07 12.38 -18.30
N ASP A 389 3.21 11.87 -18.80
CA ASP A 389 4.51 12.51 -18.63
C ASP A 389 4.76 13.41 -19.83
N PHE A 390 4.66 14.73 -19.64
CA PHE A 390 4.71 15.67 -20.75
C PHE A 390 6.06 15.71 -21.46
N VAL A 391 7.16 15.41 -20.76
CA VAL A 391 8.50 15.40 -21.35
C VAL A 391 8.76 14.08 -22.08
N LYS A 392 8.40 12.95 -21.45
CA LYS A 392 8.64 11.62 -22.04
C LYS A 392 7.64 11.22 -23.11
N GLY A 393 6.52 11.91 -23.22
CA GLY A 393 5.42 11.50 -24.10
C GLY A 393 4.52 10.44 -23.46
N THR A 394 4.99 9.66 -22.47
CA THR A 394 4.30 8.45 -22.02
C THR A 394 2.90 8.72 -21.47
N VAL A 395 1.95 7.88 -21.87
CA VAL A 395 0.57 7.93 -21.40
C VAL A 395 0.16 6.58 -20.85
N SER A 396 -0.43 6.57 -19.66
CA SER A 396 -1.05 5.40 -19.06
C SER A 396 -2.50 5.70 -18.68
N ALA A 397 -3.29 4.65 -18.45
CA ALA A 397 -4.60 4.81 -17.84
C ALA A 397 -4.45 5.63 -16.54
N GLY A 398 -5.31 6.63 -16.36
CA GLY A 398 -5.29 7.45 -15.16
C GLY A 398 -5.56 6.56 -13.96
N HIS A 399 -4.56 6.37 -13.09
CA HIS A 399 -4.75 5.65 -11.84
C HIS A 399 -5.43 6.60 -10.86
N GLY A 400 -6.75 6.65 -10.93
CA GLY A 400 -7.51 7.09 -9.78
C GLY A 400 -7.17 6.20 -8.57
N SER A 401 -7.16 6.79 -7.38
CA SER A 401 -7.14 6.04 -6.13
C SER A 401 -8.22 4.94 -6.19
N SER A 402 -7.84 3.66 -6.34
CA SER A 402 -8.78 2.56 -6.63
C SER A 402 -9.76 2.40 -5.48
N THR A 403 -10.98 2.94 -5.61
CA THR A 403 -12.05 2.80 -4.60
C THR A 403 -12.25 1.35 -4.21
N ALA A 404 -12.15 0.42 -5.17
CA ALA A 404 -12.22 -1.02 -4.95
C ALA A 404 -11.16 -1.53 -3.96
N ALA A 405 -9.94 -1.00 -3.96
CA ALA A 405 -8.90 -1.37 -3.01
C ALA A 405 -9.21 -0.86 -1.57
N TYR A 406 -9.80 0.35 -1.44
CA TYR A 406 -10.26 0.86 -0.14
C TYR A 406 -11.44 0.04 0.41
N ILE A 407 -12.39 -0.32 -0.47
CA ILE A 407 -13.52 -1.19 -0.11
C ILE A 407 -12.99 -2.58 0.27
N ALA A 408 -12.10 -3.18 -0.52
CA ALA A 408 -11.52 -4.49 -0.24
C ALA A 408 -10.76 -4.50 1.10
N HIS A 409 -9.96 -3.46 1.38
CA HIS A 409 -9.34 -3.27 2.69
C HIS A 409 -10.37 -3.24 3.80
N GLY A 410 -11.38 -2.35 3.71
CA GLY A 410 -12.42 -2.22 4.73
C GLY A 410 -13.17 -3.54 4.98
N VAL A 411 -13.56 -4.25 3.92
CA VAL A 411 -14.28 -5.53 4.00
C VAL A 411 -13.41 -6.63 4.62
N LEU A 412 -12.15 -6.77 4.19
CA LEU A 412 -11.25 -7.80 4.72
C LEU A 412 -10.95 -7.56 6.21
N LEU A 413 -10.69 -6.31 6.61
CA LEU A 413 -10.40 -5.98 8.01
C LEU A 413 -11.64 -6.11 8.89
N ALA A 414 -12.82 -5.71 8.42
CA ALA A 414 -14.07 -5.94 9.11
C ALA A 414 -14.37 -7.45 9.25
N LEU A 415 -14.20 -8.24 8.19
CA LEU A 415 -14.38 -9.69 8.24
C LEU A 415 -13.47 -10.34 9.29
N ALA A 416 -12.19 -9.96 9.32
CA ALA A 416 -11.24 -10.49 10.28
C ALA A 416 -11.60 -10.09 11.72
N PHE A 417 -11.73 -8.79 12.00
CA PHE A 417 -11.80 -8.27 13.37
C PHE A 417 -13.21 -8.15 13.94
N ALA A 418 -14.22 -7.89 13.10
CA ALA A 418 -15.61 -7.76 13.55
C ALA A 418 -16.37 -9.07 13.53
N LEU A 419 -15.94 -10.08 12.76
CA LEU A 419 -16.65 -11.37 12.64
C LEU A 419 -15.80 -12.56 13.07
N LEU A 420 -14.69 -12.86 12.38
CA LEU A 420 -13.95 -14.11 12.57
C LEU A 420 -13.30 -14.22 13.95
N MET A 421 -12.56 -13.20 14.40
CA MET A 421 -11.89 -13.25 15.71
C MET A 421 -12.89 -13.30 16.88
N PRO A 422 -13.95 -12.46 16.93
CA PRO A 422 -14.97 -12.57 17.99
C PRO A 422 -15.71 -13.91 17.97
N LEU A 423 -16.04 -14.43 16.79
CA LEU A 423 -16.67 -15.75 16.65
C LEU A 423 -15.77 -16.87 17.17
N ALA A 424 -14.45 -16.82 16.89
CA ALA A 424 -13.49 -17.79 17.41
C ALA A 424 -13.42 -17.79 18.94
N ILE A 425 -13.53 -16.62 19.57
CA ILE A 425 -13.58 -16.47 21.03
C ILE A 425 -14.88 -17.09 21.57
N LEU A 426 -16.01 -16.81 20.92
CA LEU A 426 -17.33 -17.30 21.31
C LEU A 426 -17.44 -18.83 21.21
N LEU A 427 -17.04 -19.41 20.08
CA LEU A 427 -17.07 -20.86 19.84
C LEU A 427 -16.15 -21.61 20.80
N ALA A 428 -14.97 -21.04 21.11
CA ALA A 428 -14.11 -21.60 22.14
C ALA A 428 -14.86 -21.71 23.45
N ARG A 429 -15.55 -20.64 23.88
CA ARG A 429 -16.31 -20.65 25.15
C ARG A 429 -17.50 -21.60 25.12
N LEU A 430 -18.28 -21.63 24.05
CA LEU A 430 -19.43 -22.53 23.92
C LEU A 430 -19.04 -24.01 23.97
N LEU A 431 -17.88 -24.36 23.40
CA LEU A 431 -17.41 -25.75 23.32
C LEU A 431 -16.43 -26.13 24.46
N LEU A 432 -15.91 -25.15 25.21
CA LEU A 432 -15.06 -25.37 26.39
C LEU A 432 -15.82 -25.29 27.71
N ALA A 433 -17.03 -24.70 27.74
CA ALA A 433 -17.88 -24.71 28.92
C ALA A 433 -18.51 -26.10 29.07
N ASP A 434 -18.08 -26.86 30.08
CA ASP A 434 -18.81 -28.05 30.53
C ASP A 434 -20.16 -27.60 31.09
N ARG A 435 -21.15 -27.39 30.22
CA ARG A 435 -22.54 -27.25 30.66
C ARG A 435 -23.19 -28.62 30.57
N PRO A 436 -23.80 -29.14 31.65
CA PRO A 436 -24.75 -30.23 31.49
C PRO A 436 -25.88 -29.69 30.60
N HIS A 437 -25.93 -30.17 29.35
CA HIS A 437 -26.83 -29.70 28.28
C HIS A 437 -28.32 -30.08 28.51
N GLY A 438 -28.81 -30.05 29.76
CA GLY A 438 -30.19 -30.37 30.11
C GLY A 438 -30.98 -29.25 30.78
N ALA A 439 -30.34 -28.21 31.33
CA ALA A 439 -31.02 -27.25 32.21
C ALA A 439 -31.73 -26.08 31.51
N LEU A 440 -31.47 -25.84 30.22
CA LEU A 440 -32.08 -24.71 29.50
C LEU A 440 -33.33 -25.08 28.69
N LEU A 441 -33.73 -26.35 28.65
CA LEU A 441 -34.87 -26.84 27.85
C LEU A 441 -35.95 -27.56 28.67
N ASN A 442 -35.83 -27.67 29.99
CA ASN A 442 -36.85 -28.27 30.83
C ASN A 442 -37.18 -27.37 32.04
N PRO A 443 -38.32 -26.65 32.04
CA PRO A 443 -38.71 -25.82 33.16
C PRO A 443 -39.08 -26.60 34.44
N ASN A 444 -39.12 -27.94 34.41
CA ASN A 444 -39.67 -28.75 35.50
C ASN A 444 -38.65 -29.64 36.24
N SER A 445 -37.35 -29.58 35.96
CA SER A 445 -36.38 -30.36 36.74
C SER A 445 -35.89 -29.58 37.96
N THR A 446 -36.67 -29.61 39.04
CA THR A 446 -36.19 -29.25 40.38
C THR A 446 -35.03 -30.18 40.75
N ALA A 447 -33.88 -29.58 41.09
CA ALA A 447 -32.71 -30.30 41.55
C ALA A 447 -33.02 -30.97 42.91
N TYR A 448 -33.17 -32.29 42.91
CA TYR A 448 -33.21 -33.08 44.12
C TYR A 448 -31.82 -33.11 44.77
N ILE A 449 -31.70 -32.55 45.97
CA ILE A 449 -30.52 -32.67 46.84
C ILE A 449 -30.77 -33.87 47.76
N PRO A 450 -29.97 -34.95 47.71
CA PRO A 450 -30.04 -35.97 48.73
C PRO A 450 -29.29 -35.46 49.97
N THR A 451 -30.04 -35.18 51.04
CA THR A 451 -29.51 -35.07 52.39
C THR A 451 -29.18 -36.46 52.92
N ASP A 452 -27.96 -36.57 53.43
CA ASP A 452 -27.50 -37.47 54.47
C ASP A 452 -27.36 -38.97 54.22
N ALA A 453 -26.17 -39.41 54.65
CA ALA A 453 -25.76 -40.78 54.85
C ALA A 453 -26.68 -41.49 55.85
N ASN A 454 -27.04 -42.74 55.53
CA ASN A 454 -26.88 -43.91 56.40
C ASN A 454 -27.51 -45.14 55.73
N ALA A 455 -26.68 -46.12 55.37
CA ALA A 455 -27.14 -47.47 55.09
C ALA A 455 -26.07 -48.48 55.55
N TYR A 456 -26.10 -48.79 56.85
CA TYR A 456 -25.64 -50.08 57.36
C TYR A 456 -26.79 -51.09 57.22
N THR A 457 -26.42 -52.29 56.76
CA THR A 457 -27.00 -53.62 57.04
C THR A 457 -28.32 -54.10 56.40
N ASN A 458 -28.14 -55.28 55.80
CA ASN A 458 -28.93 -56.52 55.84
C ASN A 458 -30.19 -56.71 54.96
N GLY A 459 -30.18 -57.86 54.29
CA GLY A 459 -31.26 -58.83 54.43
C GLY A 459 -32.28 -58.91 53.30
N ASN A 460 -32.01 -59.83 52.36
CA ASN A 460 -32.95 -60.72 51.67
C ASN A 460 -34.47 -60.45 51.83
N GLY A 461 -35.14 -60.14 50.72
CA GLY A 461 -36.60 -60.14 50.61
C GLY A 461 -37.08 -59.87 49.19
N ASN A 462 -37.73 -60.88 48.59
CA ASN A 462 -38.38 -60.88 47.28
C ASN A 462 -39.23 -59.63 46.99
N GLY A 463 -39.18 -59.15 45.75
CA GLY A 463 -40.16 -58.20 45.21
C GLY A 463 -39.78 -57.66 43.83
N ASN A 464 -40.53 -58.08 42.81
CA ASN A 464 -40.47 -57.59 41.44
C ASN A 464 -40.44 -56.06 41.33
N ALA A 465 -39.51 -55.53 40.54
CA ALA A 465 -39.76 -54.60 39.42
C ALA A 465 -38.41 -54.02 38.96
N SER A 466 -38.08 -54.22 37.69
CA SER A 466 -37.03 -53.45 37.04
C SER A 466 -37.61 -52.09 36.64
N PRO A 467 -37.03 -50.95 37.06
CA PRO A 467 -37.12 -49.72 36.30
C PRO A 467 -35.92 -49.65 35.37
N ALA A 468 -36.21 -49.45 34.09
CA ALA A 468 -35.25 -49.23 33.03
C ALA A 468 -34.07 -48.37 33.49
N GLN A 469 -32.86 -48.92 33.41
CA GLN A 469 -31.65 -48.13 33.46
C GLN A 469 -31.69 -47.15 32.29
N GLN A 470 -32.10 -45.90 32.54
CA GLN A 470 -31.77 -44.78 31.67
C GLN A 470 -30.24 -44.62 31.74
N GLN A 471 -29.58 -45.32 30.82
CA GLN A 471 -28.16 -45.19 30.55
C GLN A 471 -27.95 -43.76 30.02
N GLN A 472 -27.67 -42.80 30.90
CA GLN A 472 -27.14 -41.50 30.49
C GLN A 472 -25.82 -41.75 29.78
N GLN A 473 -25.84 -41.60 28.45
CA GLN A 473 -24.63 -41.63 27.63
C GLN A 473 -23.63 -40.60 28.19
N PRO A 474 -22.34 -40.94 28.33
CA PRO A 474 -21.35 -40.00 28.85
C PRO A 474 -21.30 -38.78 27.93
N ALA A 475 -21.50 -37.58 28.49
CA ALA A 475 -21.42 -36.33 27.74
C ALA A 475 -20.11 -36.25 26.95
N LYS A 476 -20.19 -36.01 25.64
CA LYS A 476 -19.00 -35.90 24.77
C LYS A 476 -18.12 -34.73 25.24
N ASN A 477 -16.85 -34.99 25.53
CA ASN A 477 -15.86 -33.95 25.86
C ASN A 477 -15.45 -33.18 24.60
N LEU A 478 -16.08 -32.02 24.36
CA LEU A 478 -15.84 -31.18 23.18
C LEU A 478 -14.67 -30.20 23.33
N ARG A 479 -13.98 -30.20 24.49
CA ARG A 479 -12.88 -29.27 24.78
C ARG A 479 -11.73 -29.31 23.75
N PRO A 480 -11.29 -30.48 23.22
CA PRO A 480 -10.27 -30.53 22.18
C PRO A 480 -10.73 -29.88 20.87
N LEU A 481 -12.00 -30.07 20.50
CA LEU A 481 -12.59 -29.50 19.29
C LEU A 481 -12.67 -27.98 19.40
N GLY A 482 -13.17 -27.45 20.51
CA GLY A 482 -13.24 -26.00 20.75
C GLY A 482 -11.87 -25.32 20.67
N PHE A 483 -10.83 -25.96 21.19
CA PHE A 483 -9.45 -25.47 21.08
C PHE A 483 -8.93 -25.45 19.63
N GLN A 484 -9.17 -26.52 18.85
CA GLN A 484 -8.73 -26.57 17.46
C GLN A 484 -9.46 -25.55 16.59
N LEU A 485 -10.77 -25.38 16.79
CA LEU A 485 -11.57 -24.37 16.09
C LEU A 485 -11.10 -22.96 16.43
N HIS A 486 -10.85 -22.66 17.70
CA HIS A 486 -10.28 -21.37 18.11
C HIS A 486 -8.97 -21.09 17.38
N ARG A 487 -8.03 -22.04 17.42
CA ARG A 487 -6.73 -21.90 16.76
C ARG A 487 -6.87 -21.70 15.25
N GLY A 488 -7.69 -22.53 14.59
CA GLY A 488 -7.87 -22.48 13.14
C GLY A 488 -8.50 -21.17 12.66
N ILE A 489 -9.60 -20.75 13.29
CA ILE A 489 -10.31 -19.52 12.91
C ILE A 489 -9.46 -18.29 13.22
N GLN A 490 -8.71 -18.27 14.33
CA GLN A 490 -7.82 -17.15 14.65
C GLN A 490 -6.66 -17.01 13.65
N LEU A 491 -6.08 -18.13 13.21
CA LEU A 491 -5.04 -18.11 12.17
C LEU A 491 -5.60 -17.62 10.82
N LEU A 492 -6.79 -18.07 10.43
CA LEU A 492 -7.46 -17.59 9.23
C LEU A 492 -7.73 -16.08 9.30
N ALA A 493 -8.28 -15.61 10.43
CA ALA A 493 -8.55 -14.19 10.64
C ALA A 493 -7.28 -13.34 10.56
N LEU A 494 -6.16 -13.84 11.11
CA LEU A 494 -4.88 -13.15 11.05
C LEU A 494 -4.34 -13.03 9.61
N VAL A 495 -4.46 -14.10 8.81
CA VAL A 495 -4.08 -14.06 7.38
C VAL A 495 -4.94 -13.04 6.62
N VAL A 496 -6.26 -13.06 6.82
CA VAL A 496 -7.19 -12.11 6.19
C VAL A 496 -6.85 -10.66 6.59
N ALA A 497 -6.54 -10.41 7.87
CA ALA A 497 -6.14 -9.10 8.35
C ALA A 497 -4.83 -8.61 7.71
N VAL A 498 -3.82 -9.48 7.60
CA VAL A 498 -2.54 -9.14 6.94
C VAL A 498 -2.75 -8.84 5.46
N VAL A 499 -3.55 -9.64 4.74
CA VAL A 499 -3.87 -9.38 3.33
C VAL A 499 -4.56 -8.03 3.17
N GLY A 500 -5.59 -7.76 3.96
CA GLY A 500 -6.28 -6.47 3.89
C GLY A 500 -5.37 -5.29 4.22
N MET A 501 -4.40 -5.44 5.13
CA MET A 501 -3.39 -4.42 5.39
C MET A 501 -2.46 -4.22 4.19
N ILE A 502 -1.97 -5.30 3.58
CA ILE A 502 -1.12 -5.22 2.38
C ILE A 502 -1.84 -4.46 1.26
N VAL A 503 -3.13 -4.75 1.03
CA VAL A 503 -3.94 -4.08 0.00
C VAL A 503 -3.94 -2.57 0.18
N ILE A 504 -4.18 -2.07 1.39
CA ILE A 504 -4.20 -0.60 1.60
C ILE A 504 -2.81 0.01 1.58
N PHE A 505 -1.79 -0.68 2.10
CA PHE A 505 -0.42 -0.16 2.08
C PHE A 505 0.13 -0.05 0.65
N VAL A 506 -0.25 -0.95 -0.26
CA VAL A 506 0.07 -0.82 -1.69
C VAL A 506 -0.56 0.45 -2.27
N GLN A 507 -1.75 0.83 -1.81
CA GLN A 507 -2.52 1.95 -2.35
C GLN A 507 -2.12 3.32 -1.77
N VAL A 508 -1.78 3.40 -0.47
CA VAL A 508 -1.49 4.68 0.22
C VAL A 508 -0.07 4.79 0.75
N GLY A 509 0.70 3.70 0.80
CA GLY A 509 2.04 3.66 1.37
C GLY A 509 2.08 4.12 2.83
N SER A 510 3.23 4.65 3.25
CA SER A 510 3.43 5.18 4.60
C SER A 510 2.59 6.43 4.91
N LYS A 511 2.07 7.11 3.88
CA LYS A 511 1.14 8.25 4.08
C LYS A 511 -0.14 7.83 4.80
N GLY A 512 -0.53 6.56 4.72
CA GLY A 512 -1.65 6.02 5.50
C GLY A 512 -1.50 6.23 7.01
N LEU A 513 -0.26 6.34 7.52
CA LEU A 513 0.05 6.46 8.94
C LEU A 513 0.00 7.91 9.47
N SER A 514 -0.21 8.91 8.61
CA SER A 514 -0.45 10.28 9.06
C SER A 514 -1.85 10.48 9.65
N TRP A 515 -2.77 9.55 9.41
CA TRP A 515 -4.15 9.63 9.89
C TRP A 515 -4.37 8.74 11.11
N LYS A 516 -5.27 9.17 12.01
CA LYS A 516 -5.63 8.44 13.24
C LYS A 516 -6.05 6.99 12.95
N HIS A 517 -6.87 6.77 11.91
CA HIS A 517 -7.27 5.44 11.48
C HIS A 517 -6.07 4.52 11.21
N GLY A 518 -5.08 4.98 10.43
CA GLY A 518 -3.91 4.17 10.07
C GLY A 518 -3.03 3.82 11.27
N GLN A 519 -2.88 4.74 12.22
CA GLN A 519 -2.12 4.50 13.45
C GLN A 519 -2.80 3.46 14.35
N VAL A 520 -4.10 3.64 14.61
CA VAL A 520 -4.89 2.72 15.45
C VAL A 520 -5.02 1.35 14.80
N GLY A 521 -5.28 1.30 13.49
CA GLY A 521 -5.37 0.05 12.73
C GLY A 521 -4.06 -0.73 12.69
N LEU A 522 -2.92 -0.05 12.51
CA LEU A 522 -1.60 -0.70 12.57
C LEU A 522 -1.33 -1.26 13.98
N ALA A 523 -1.64 -0.50 15.04
CA ALA A 523 -1.48 -0.98 16.41
C ALA A 523 -2.32 -2.24 16.68
N ALA A 524 -3.58 -2.27 16.21
CA ALA A 524 -4.44 -3.45 16.35
C ALA A 524 -3.86 -4.69 15.64
N VAL A 525 -3.32 -4.53 14.42
CA VAL A 525 -2.73 -5.64 13.66
C VAL A 525 -1.43 -6.13 14.31
N ILE A 526 -0.58 -5.23 14.83
CA ILE A 526 0.63 -5.61 15.56
C ILE A 526 0.26 -6.43 16.81
N LEU A 527 -0.75 -6.00 17.57
CA LEU A 527 -1.20 -6.74 18.76
C LEU A 527 -1.82 -8.09 18.38
N ALA A 528 -2.53 -8.19 17.25
CA ALA A 528 -3.05 -9.45 16.74
C ALA A 528 -1.93 -10.44 16.37
N LEU A 529 -0.86 -9.96 15.73
CA LEU A 529 0.34 -10.76 15.44
C LEU A 529 1.02 -11.22 16.74
N LEU A 530 1.19 -10.31 17.70
CA LEU A 530 1.75 -10.61 19.02
C LEU A 530 0.91 -11.66 19.75
N GLN A 531 -0.42 -11.56 19.68
CA GLN A 531 -1.33 -12.52 20.27
C GLN A 531 -1.18 -13.92 19.67
N GLY A 532 -0.93 -14.01 18.36
CA GLY A 532 -0.56 -15.25 17.68
C GLY A 532 0.71 -15.87 18.27
N VAL A 533 1.77 -15.08 18.43
CA VAL A 533 3.04 -15.53 19.05
C VAL A 533 2.83 -15.98 20.50
N VAL A 534 2.09 -15.21 21.30
CA VAL A 534 1.74 -15.57 22.68
C VAL A 534 0.99 -16.90 22.73
N GLY A 535 0.14 -17.18 21.74
CA GLY A 535 -0.56 -18.46 21.59
C GLY A 535 0.38 -19.66 21.39
N PHE A 536 1.51 -19.48 20.68
CA PHE A 536 2.49 -20.55 20.43
C PHE A 536 3.36 -20.87 21.64
N ILE A 537 3.70 -19.89 22.48
CA ILE A 537 4.51 -20.06 23.70
C ILE A 537 3.70 -20.54 24.91
N ARG A 538 2.58 -21.22 24.66
CA ARG A 538 1.59 -21.66 25.65
C ARG A 538 2.21 -22.68 26.65
N PRO A 539 2.33 -22.36 27.95
CA PRO A 539 2.91 -23.28 28.94
C PRO A 539 2.02 -24.50 29.22
N ASP A 540 2.64 -25.58 29.71
CA ASP A 540 1.95 -26.78 30.19
C ASP A 540 0.91 -26.48 31.28
N LYS A 541 -0.11 -27.36 31.38
CA LYS A 541 -1.23 -27.16 32.31
C LYS A 541 -0.79 -27.11 33.78
N SER A 542 0.29 -27.79 34.15
CA SER A 542 0.84 -27.86 35.50
C SER A 542 1.84 -26.73 35.81
N ALA A 543 2.25 -25.94 34.81
CA ALA A 543 3.27 -24.92 34.99
C ALA A 543 2.74 -23.73 35.80
N PRO A 544 3.48 -23.19 36.79
CA PRO A 544 3.05 -22.01 37.55
C PRO A 544 2.92 -20.74 36.69
N SER A 545 3.64 -20.69 35.56
CA SER A 545 3.54 -19.61 34.56
C SER A 545 2.23 -19.62 33.77
N ARG A 546 1.46 -20.72 33.80
CA ARG A 546 0.20 -20.90 33.06
C ARG A 546 -0.83 -19.81 33.36
N PHE A 547 -0.92 -19.41 34.63
CA PHE A 547 -1.85 -18.36 35.05
C PHE A 547 -1.45 -16.99 34.51
N LYS A 548 -0.15 -16.64 34.59
CA LYS A 548 0.37 -15.37 34.04
C LYS A 548 0.16 -15.29 32.53
N TRP A 549 0.44 -16.39 31.82
CA TRP A 549 0.17 -16.51 30.38
C TRP A 549 -1.31 -16.30 30.07
N LEU A 550 -2.21 -16.91 30.84
CA LEU A 550 -3.66 -16.77 30.61
C LEU A 550 -4.12 -15.33 30.76
N VAL A 551 -3.66 -14.63 31.81
CA VAL A 551 -3.98 -13.22 32.03
C VAL A 551 -3.44 -12.36 30.89
N ALA A 552 -2.16 -12.53 30.54
CA ALA A 552 -1.54 -11.77 29.44
C ALA A 552 -2.27 -12.00 28.11
N HIS A 553 -2.56 -13.27 27.77
CA HIS A 553 -3.30 -13.63 26.57
C HIS A 553 -4.72 -13.03 26.56
N CYS A 554 -5.41 -13.01 27.70
CA CYS A 554 -6.75 -12.41 27.78
C CYS A 554 -6.70 -10.89 27.58
N VAL A 555 -5.78 -10.20 28.26
CA VAL A 555 -5.66 -8.73 28.21
C VAL A 555 -5.25 -8.26 26.81
N ILE A 556 -4.18 -8.83 26.24
CA ILE A 556 -3.72 -8.48 24.89
C ILE A 556 -4.82 -8.73 23.86
N GLY A 557 -5.53 -9.86 23.98
CA GLY A 557 -6.66 -10.18 23.11
C GLY A 557 -7.80 -9.17 23.20
N ALA A 558 -8.22 -8.79 24.42
CA ALA A 558 -9.27 -7.81 24.62
C ALA A 558 -8.88 -6.42 24.08
N THR A 559 -7.65 -5.97 24.33
CA THR A 559 -7.13 -4.69 23.80
C THR A 559 -7.07 -4.70 22.28
N THR A 560 -6.67 -5.82 21.66
CA THR A 560 -6.64 -5.97 20.19
C THR A 560 -8.01 -5.75 19.58
N ILE A 561 -9.04 -6.40 20.11
CA ILE A 561 -10.42 -6.28 19.61
C ILE A 561 -10.95 -4.85 19.82
N ALA A 562 -10.70 -4.23 20.97
CA ALA A 562 -11.12 -2.86 21.23
C ALA A 562 -10.52 -1.85 20.24
N LEU A 563 -9.21 -1.92 20.00
CA LEU A 563 -8.54 -1.05 19.03
C LEU A 563 -8.99 -1.31 17.60
N ALA A 564 -9.25 -2.57 17.24
CA ALA A 564 -9.75 -2.91 15.92
C ALA A 564 -11.14 -2.30 15.65
N TRP A 565 -12.05 -2.33 16.63
CA TRP A 565 -13.34 -1.65 16.51
C TRP A 565 -13.21 -0.14 16.37
N ALA A 566 -12.34 0.50 17.16
CA ALA A 566 -12.06 1.93 16.99
C ALA A 566 -11.51 2.24 15.59
N ALA A 567 -10.60 1.41 15.08
CA ALA A 567 -10.06 1.55 13.73
C ALA A 567 -11.14 1.40 12.65
N ILE A 568 -12.10 0.48 12.80
CA ILE A 568 -13.21 0.29 11.85
C ILE A 568 -14.06 1.56 11.76
N PHE A 569 -14.50 2.13 12.88
CA PHE A 569 -15.30 3.36 12.88
C PHE A 569 -14.54 4.54 12.27
N LEU A 570 -13.28 4.75 12.68
CA LEU A 570 -12.42 5.78 12.09
C LEU A 570 -12.19 5.57 10.58
N GLY A 571 -12.18 4.31 10.12
CA GLY A 571 -12.05 3.95 8.71
C GLY A 571 -13.30 4.27 7.90
N ILE A 572 -14.49 4.06 8.48
CA ILE A 572 -15.77 4.43 7.86
C ILE A 572 -15.86 5.97 7.71
N ASP A 573 -15.49 6.73 8.76
CA ASP A 573 -15.44 8.20 8.71
C ASP A 573 -14.46 8.68 7.61
N LEU A 574 -13.28 8.07 7.55
CA LEU A 574 -12.26 8.41 6.55
C LEU A 574 -12.72 8.09 5.13
N TYR A 575 -13.45 7.00 4.94
CA TYR A 575 -14.02 6.64 3.64
C TYR A 575 -15.11 7.62 3.22
N HIS A 576 -16.02 7.98 4.14
CA HIS A 576 -17.06 8.97 3.88
C HIS A 576 -16.49 10.32 3.45
N THR A 577 -15.54 10.86 4.22
CA THR A 577 -14.90 12.15 3.92
C THR A 577 -14.12 12.14 2.61
N LYS A 578 -13.54 10.99 2.22
CA LYS A 578 -12.74 10.85 1.00
C LYS A 578 -13.56 10.65 -0.28
N PHE A 579 -14.69 9.95 -0.18
CA PHE A 579 -15.50 9.58 -1.34
C PHE A 579 -16.88 10.25 -1.38
N MET A 580 -17.28 10.97 -0.33
CA MET A 580 -18.60 11.59 -0.15
C MET A 580 -19.76 10.58 -0.33
N GLU A 581 -19.51 9.29 -0.12
CA GLU A 581 -20.51 8.22 -0.25
C GLU A 581 -21.34 8.08 1.03
N ASN A 582 -22.62 7.72 0.91
CA ASN A 582 -23.45 7.45 2.07
C ASN A 582 -23.05 6.12 2.75
N VAL A 583 -22.41 6.23 3.91
CA VAL A 583 -21.92 5.10 4.72
C VAL A 583 -22.82 4.77 5.92
N THR A 584 -24.02 5.35 6.00
CA THR A 584 -24.92 5.20 7.17
C THR A 584 -25.16 3.73 7.52
N TRP A 585 -25.36 2.90 6.50
CA TRP A 585 -25.57 1.46 6.67
C TRP A 585 -24.35 0.74 7.29
N CYS A 586 -23.12 1.20 7.00
CA CYS A 586 -21.89 0.64 7.58
C CYS A 586 -21.85 0.83 9.09
N TYR A 587 -22.27 1.99 9.60
CA TYR A 587 -22.35 2.24 11.05
C TYR A 587 -23.39 1.34 11.72
N TRP A 588 -24.56 1.16 11.09
CA TRP A 588 -25.61 0.27 11.62
C TRP A 588 -25.11 -1.18 11.72
N VAL A 589 -24.54 -1.72 10.64
CA VAL A 589 -24.02 -3.09 10.62
C VAL A 589 -22.91 -3.26 11.66
N SER A 590 -21.96 -2.32 11.71
CA SER A 590 -20.85 -2.35 12.68
C SER A 590 -21.36 -2.28 14.12
N GLY A 591 -22.31 -1.38 14.41
CA GLY A 591 -22.92 -1.22 15.73
C GLY A 591 -23.68 -2.46 16.19
N VAL A 592 -24.46 -3.09 15.30
CA VAL A 592 -25.16 -4.35 15.60
C VAL A 592 -24.16 -5.47 15.92
N CYS A 593 -23.09 -5.60 15.16
CA CYS A 593 -22.03 -6.58 15.43
C CYS A 593 -21.36 -6.34 16.80
N VAL A 594 -21.01 -5.09 17.14
CA VAL A 594 -20.49 -4.75 18.49
C VAL A 594 -21.49 -5.16 19.57
N GLY A 595 -22.78 -4.83 19.38
CA GLY A 595 -23.84 -5.15 20.34
C GLY A 595 -23.98 -6.66 20.59
N ILE A 596 -24.02 -7.47 19.51
CA ILE A 596 -24.15 -8.93 19.61
C ILE A 596 -22.93 -9.54 20.31
N PHE A 597 -21.71 -9.19 19.88
CA PHE A 597 -20.50 -9.76 20.48
C PHE A 597 -20.27 -9.25 21.90
N GLY A 598 -20.57 -7.98 22.17
CA GLY A 598 -20.54 -7.40 23.50
C GLY A 598 -21.49 -8.13 24.45
N LEU A 599 -22.76 -8.28 24.06
CA LEU A 599 -23.75 -9.01 24.86
C LEU A 599 -23.35 -10.48 25.07
N ALA A 600 -22.91 -11.17 24.01
CA ALA A 600 -22.46 -12.56 24.10
C ALA A 600 -21.27 -12.69 25.07
N TYR A 601 -20.33 -11.74 25.05
CA TYR A 601 -19.23 -11.68 26.00
C TYR A 601 -19.73 -11.47 27.44
N LEU A 602 -20.63 -10.51 27.68
CA LEU A 602 -21.20 -10.27 29.00
C LEU A 602 -21.91 -11.53 29.55
N VAL A 603 -22.73 -12.19 28.73
CA VAL A 603 -23.54 -13.35 29.13
C VAL A 603 -22.67 -14.60 29.38
N LEU A 604 -21.61 -14.79 28.60
CA LEU A 604 -20.83 -16.04 28.63
C LEU A 604 -19.53 -15.93 29.43
N VAL A 605 -19.04 -14.72 29.74
CA VAL A 605 -17.73 -14.53 30.38
C VAL A 605 -17.85 -13.97 31.80
N ILE A 606 -18.81 -13.08 32.07
CA ILE A 606 -18.96 -12.47 33.41
C ILE A 606 -19.46 -13.48 34.46
N PRO A 607 -20.49 -14.31 34.21
CA PRO A 607 -21.03 -15.21 35.23
C PRO A 607 -20.00 -16.25 35.71
N ASP A 608 -19.23 -16.85 34.80
CA ASP A 608 -18.21 -17.86 35.14
C ASP A 608 -17.06 -17.25 35.95
N SER A 609 -16.72 -15.98 35.68
CA SER A 609 -15.69 -15.25 36.41
C SER A 609 -16.13 -14.93 37.84
N ILE A 610 -17.39 -14.56 38.04
CA ILE A 610 -17.99 -14.28 39.35
C ILE A 610 -18.17 -15.58 40.17
N LEU A 611 -18.67 -16.66 39.55
CA LEU A 611 -18.86 -17.97 40.21
C LEU A 611 -17.53 -18.62 40.66
N SER A 612 -16.44 -18.36 39.93
CA SER A 612 -15.10 -18.83 40.32
C SER A 612 -14.51 -18.08 41.53
N LEU A 613 -15.06 -16.90 41.86
CA LEU A 613 -14.64 -16.10 43.02
C LEU A 613 -15.46 -16.42 44.28
N THR A 614 -16.68 -16.96 44.14
CA THR A 614 -17.59 -17.26 45.25
C THR A 614 -17.56 -18.72 45.71
N THR A 615 -16.89 -19.61 44.97
CA THR A 615 -16.74 -21.03 45.35
C THR A 615 -15.50 -21.22 46.24
N PRO A 616 -15.65 -21.59 47.53
CA PRO A 616 -14.50 -21.86 48.38
C PRO A 616 -13.73 -23.08 47.84
N LYS A 617 -12.42 -22.94 47.65
CA LYS A 617 -11.54 -24.08 47.38
C LYS A 617 -11.65 -25.05 48.55
N HIS A 618 -12.28 -26.21 48.34
CA HIS A 618 -12.23 -27.29 49.32
C HIS A 618 -10.76 -27.69 49.48
N SER A 619 -10.19 -27.36 50.63
CA SER A 619 -8.89 -27.85 51.07
C SER A 619 -8.99 -29.37 51.17
N GLY A 620 -8.31 -30.08 50.28
CA GLY A 620 -8.16 -31.53 50.36
C GLY A 620 -7.51 -31.88 51.70
N ASN A 621 -8.27 -32.53 52.57
CA ASN A 621 -7.84 -33.03 53.85
C ASN A 621 -6.78 -34.13 53.62
N THR A 622 -5.50 -33.84 53.90
CA THR A 622 -4.46 -34.87 53.97
C THR A 622 -4.62 -35.62 55.29
N GLY A 623 -5.54 -36.58 55.32
CA GLY A 623 -5.59 -37.58 56.38
C GLY A 623 -4.39 -38.52 56.26
N LYS A 624 -3.33 -38.26 57.04
CA LYS A 624 -2.31 -39.27 57.35
C LYS A 624 -2.93 -40.29 58.30
N GLY A 625 -3.50 -41.35 57.74
CA GLY A 625 -3.84 -42.58 58.46
C GLY A 625 -2.57 -43.37 58.78
N SER A 626 -2.34 -43.59 60.06
CA SER A 626 -1.42 -44.57 60.64
C SER A 626 -1.86 -46.00 60.28
N ALA A 627 -0.94 -46.85 59.80
CA ALA A 627 -1.00 -48.31 59.95
C ALA A 627 0.36 -48.99 59.64
N GLY A 628 0.72 -49.98 60.49
CA GLY A 628 1.85 -50.92 60.38
C GLY A 628 2.88 -50.68 61.49
N VAL A 629 2.80 -51.34 62.67
CA VAL A 629 3.20 -52.75 62.95
C VAL A 629 4.58 -53.07 62.39
#